data_AF-A0A7H8QU72-F1
#
_entry.id   AF-A0A7H8QU72-F1
#
_cell.length_a   1.000
_cell.length_b   1.000
_cell.length_c   1.000
_cell.angle_alpha   90.00
_cell.angle_beta   90.00
_cell.angle_gamma   90.00
#
_symmetry.space_group_name_H-M   'P 1'
#
loop_
_entity.id
_entity.type
_entity.pdbx_description
1 polymer ?
#
loop_
_entity_poly.entity_id
_entity_poly.type
_entity_poly.pdbx_seq_one_letter_code
_entity_poly.pdbx_strand_id
1 'polypeptide(L)'
;MALVHDLAESAIGDIPTFAGVAKERKYDMERNGFQYLDNLLQTYSPKRATEISELWLEYEQGETPEAKWVKEMDKFECLVQAHEYEQKTFGKKDLSEFQGLLAKIHSNEATQWAESLYREREDHLARREKRLPIIFIAGDPVASDKIASHVSRELSLPHISMNKRLHEKAHDVEYRHHGIIKNCLDKEFDVPASLVVEVLENEITAIDGQSWGIISGFPNDTEQLAEFEKKVQNSNCTFYVEYPPHTDDQRQKSSILGKAKNTWGPSPAHFKNVLESSAAHFEVIGSTVDQPTMSEMDLCGLAVNSIKAFITVGVEKKVS
;
A
#
# COMPACT_ATOMS: atom_id res chain seq x y z
N MET A 1 -27.70 -11.43 23.05
CA MET A 1 -26.50 -10.72 23.52
C MET A 1 -25.52 -10.42 22.39
N ALA A 2 -24.82 -11.42 21.82
CA ALA A 2 -23.83 -11.19 20.75
C ALA A 2 -24.36 -10.36 19.56
N LEU A 3 -25.62 -10.55 19.17
CA LEU A 3 -26.27 -9.79 18.09
C LEU A 3 -26.63 -8.32 18.44
N VAL A 4 -26.56 -7.93 19.70
CA VAL A 4 -27.09 -6.64 20.18
C VAL A 4 -26.09 -5.83 21.02
N HIS A 5 -24.87 -6.35 21.20
CA HIS A 5 -23.87 -5.77 22.11
C HIS A 5 -23.40 -4.38 21.65
N ASP A 6 -23.24 -4.21 20.34
CA ASP A 6 -22.82 -3.00 19.62
C ASP A 6 -24.01 -2.17 19.09
N LEU A 7 -25.25 -2.56 19.40
CA LEU A 7 -26.43 -1.96 18.78
C LEU A 7 -26.52 -0.44 19.03
N ALA A 8 -26.05 0.03 20.18
CA ALA A 8 -25.99 1.44 20.52
C ALA A 8 -25.16 2.26 19.51
N GLU A 9 -24.09 1.68 18.94
CA GLU A 9 -23.19 2.33 17.99
C GLU A 9 -23.90 2.69 16.68
N SER A 10 -24.99 1.99 16.33
CA SER A 10 -25.83 2.37 15.18
C SER A 10 -26.49 3.76 15.33
N ALA A 11 -26.69 4.22 16.57
CA ALA A 11 -27.31 5.52 16.86
C ALA A 11 -26.28 6.62 17.13
N ILE A 12 -25.17 6.30 17.80
CA ILE A 12 -24.16 7.28 18.24
C ILE A 12 -22.89 7.30 17.37
N GLY A 13 -22.74 6.34 16.45
CA GLY A 13 -21.51 6.07 15.73
C GLY A 13 -20.54 5.19 16.52
N ASP A 14 -19.66 4.48 15.83
CA ASP A 14 -18.55 3.75 16.44
C ASP A 14 -17.57 4.73 17.11
N ILE A 15 -17.23 4.45 18.38
CA ILE A 15 -16.26 5.21 19.17
C ILE A 15 -15.06 4.29 19.45
N PRO A 16 -13.99 4.40 18.64
CA PRO A 16 -12.79 3.59 18.81
C PRO A 16 -12.16 3.81 20.18
N THR A 17 -11.54 2.75 20.73
CA THR A 17 -10.85 2.80 22.03
C THR A 17 -9.80 3.92 22.11
N PHE A 18 -9.19 4.29 20.98
CA PHE A 18 -8.17 5.34 20.88
C PHE A 18 -8.72 6.74 20.58
N ALA A 19 -10.04 6.93 20.55
CA ALA A 19 -10.67 8.24 20.29
C ALA A 19 -10.51 9.25 21.44
N GLY A 20 -9.87 8.87 22.55
CA GLY A 20 -9.63 9.76 23.70
C GLY A 20 -10.87 10.09 24.52
N VAL A 21 -11.98 9.38 24.30
CA VAL A 21 -13.22 9.55 25.06
C VAL A 21 -13.09 8.82 26.39
N ALA A 22 -13.37 9.52 27.50
CA ALA A 22 -13.38 8.92 28.83
C ALA A 22 -14.40 7.78 28.91
N LYS A 23 -14.09 6.72 29.65
CA LYS A 23 -14.93 5.50 29.72
C LYS A 23 -16.35 5.81 30.19
N GLU A 24 -16.48 6.67 31.19
CA GLU A 24 -17.78 7.11 31.74
C GLU A 24 -18.59 7.85 30.69
N ARG A 25 -17.92 8.70 29.90
CA ARG A 25 -18.58 9.45 28.82
C ARG A 25 -19.01 8.51 27.68
N LYS A 26 -18.18 7.53 27.32
CA LYS A 26 -18.52 6.51 26.31
C LYS A 26 -19.76 5.73 26.77
N TYR A 27 -19.76 5.25 28.00
CA TYR A 27 -20.91 4.55 28.59
C TYR A 27 -22.19 5.40 28.59
N ASP A 28 -22.11 6.68 28.99
CA ASP A 28 -23.28 7.58 28.95
C ASP A 28 -23.82 7.78 27.53
N MET A 29 -22.93 7.86 26.53
CA MET A 29 -23.33 7.97 25.13
C MET A 29 -24.01 6.69 24.65
N GLU A 30 -23.41 5.53 24.89
CA GLU A 30 -23.96 4.22 24.51
C GLU A 30 -25.32 3.99 25.17
N ARG A 31 -25.45 4.32 26.46
CA ARG A 31 -26.72 4.24 27.19
C ARG A 31 -27.80 5.10 26.55
N ASN A 32 -27.48 6.32 26.14
CA ASN A 32 -28.44 7.21 25.47
C ASN A 32 -28.83 6.69 24.08
N GLY A 33 -27.85 6.20 23.31
CA GLY A 33 -28.09 5.58 22.00
C GLY A 33 -28.99 4.35 22.11
N PHE A 34 -28.72 3.51 23.10
CA PHE A 34 -29.52 2.34 23.38
C PHE A 34 -30.93 2.70 23.87
N GLN A 35 -31.08 3.73 24.71
CA GLN A 35 -32.40 4.19 25.16
C GLN A 35 -33.26 4.75 24.03
N TYR A 36 -32.64 5.39 23.03
CA TYR A 36 -33.33 5.75 21.79
C TYR A 36 -33.86 4.51 21.06
N LEU A 37 -33.05 3.47 20.93
CA LEU A 37 -33.43 2.21 20.27
C LEU A 37 -34.51 1.46 21.04
N ASP A 38 -34.43 1.40 22.38
CA ASP A 38 -35.47 0.80 23.22
C ASP A 38 -36.82 1.50 23.02
N ASN A 39 -36.84 2.84 23.06
CA ASN A 39 -38.06 3.62 22.79
C ASN A 39 -38.68 3.30 21.42
N LEU A 40 -37.86 3.13 20.39
CA LEU A 40 -38.34 2.72 19.07
C LEU A 40 -38.93 1.31 19.12
N LEU A 41 -38.20 0.34 19.66
CA LEU A 41 -38.61 -1.06 19.72
C LEU A 41 -39.89 -1.25 20.54
N GLN A 42 -40.10 -0.47 21.59
CA GLN A 42 -41.33 -0.46 22.39
C GLN A 42 -42.57 -0.14 21.55
N THR A 43 -42.45 0.70 20.51
CA THR A 43 -43.60 1.01 19.64
C THR A 43 -44.02 -0.15 18.74
N TYR A 44 -43.12 -1.08 18.45
CA TYR A 44 -43.36 -2.22 17.57
C TYR A 44 -43.61 -3.53 18.34
N SER A 45 -42.81 -3.79 19.37
CA SER A 45 -42.90 -5.01 20.18
C SER A 45 -42.32 -4.80 21.58
N PRO A 46 -43.17 -4.39 22.56
CA PRO A 46 -42.74 -4.15 23.94
C PRO A 46 -41.98 -5.31 24.57
N LYS A 47 -42.46 -6.54 24.32
CA LYS A 47 -41.83 -7.75 24.85
C LYS A 47 -40.38 -7.93 24.36
N ARG A 48 -40.14 -7.74 23.06
CA ARG A 48 -38.80 -7.87 22.48
C ARG A 48 -37.88 -6.72 22.87
N ALA A 49 -38.42 -5.52 23.01
CA ALA A 49 -37.68 -4.36 23.50
C ALA A 49 -37.09 -4.65 24.89
N THR A 50 -37.92 -5.14 25.83
CA THR A 50 -37.46 -5.55 27.17
C THR A 50 -36.37 -6.63 27.10
N GLU A 51 -36.56 -7.68 26.30
CA GLU A 51 -35.57 -8.76 26.15
C GLU A 51 -34.22 -8.24 25.60
N ILE A 52 -34.24 -7.39 24.58
CA ILE A 52 -33.04 -6.78 24.00
C ILE A 52 -32.33 -5.89 25.02
N SER A 53 -33.10 -5.09 25.76
CA SER A 53 -32.59 -4.21 26.82
C SER A 53 -31.94 -4.96 27.98
N GLU A 54 -32.54 -6.06 28.42
CA GLU A 54 -31.97 -6.94 29.44
C GLU A 54 -30.66 -7.57 28.96
N LEU A 55 -30.62 -8.08 27.71
CA LEU A 55 -29.42 -8.68 27.12
C LEU A 55 -28.28 -7.69 26.94
N TRP A 56 -28.56 -6.44 26.56
CA TRP A 56 -27.54 -5.39 26.45
C TRP A 56 -27.01 -4.99 27.82
N LEU A 57 -27.88 -4.84 28.81
CA LEU A 57 -27.46 -4.52 30.18
C LEU A 57 -26.61 -5.63 30.80
N GLU A 58 -26.99 -6.90 30.58
CA GLU A 58 -26.21 -8.06 31.01
C GLU A 58 -24.82 -8.09 30.34
N TYR A 59 -24.75 -7.79 29.04
CA TYR A 59 -23.48 -7.60 28.34
C TYR A 59 -22.65 -6.52 29.01
N GLU A 60 -23.19 -5.32 29.20
CA GLU A 60 -22.48 -4.18 29.78
C GLU A 60 -21.89 -4.49 31.16
N GLN A 61 -22.67 -5.15 32.01
CA GLN A 61 -22.24 -5.58 33.34
C GLN A 61 -21.12 -6.62 33.28
N GLY A 62 -21.15 -7.54 32.31
CA GLY A 62 -20.08 -8.52 32.11
C GLY A 62 -19.96 -9.53 33.27
N GLU A 63 -21.05 -9.81 33.98
CA GLU A 63 -21.03 -10.67 35.16
C GLU A 63 -21.26 -12.15 34.82
N THR A 64 -22.08 -12.42 33.80
CA THR A 64 -22.42 -13.78 33.37
C THR A 64 -21.32 -14.41 32.50
N PRO A 65 -21.22 -15.76 32.46
CA PRO A 65 -20.28 -16.44 31.58
C PRO A 65 -20.43 -16.04 30.11
N GLU A 66 -21.67 -15.91 29.64
CA GLU A 66 -22.00 -15.50 28.28
C GLU A 66 -21.56 -14.05 28.01
N ALA A 67 -21.83 -13.12 28.92
CA ALA A 67 -21.38 -11.73 28.78
C ALA A 67 -19.87 -11.60 28.75
N LYS A 68 -19.16 -12.33 29.62
CA LYS A 68 -17.68 -12.36 29.62
C LYS A 68 -17.15 -12.92 28.30
N TRP A 69 -17.72 -14.01 27.83
CA TRP A 69 -17.34 -14.62 26.56
C TRP A 69 -17.58 -13.67 25.37
N VAL A 70 -18.75 -13.05 25.26
CA VAL A 70 -19.05 -12.09 24.18
C VAL A 70 -18.10 -10.89 24.25
N LYS A 71 -17.78 -10.37 25.44
CA LYS A 71 -16.77 -9.31 25.58
C LYS A 71 -15.37 -9.74 25.16
N GLU A 72 -14.98 -10.99 25.35
CA GLU A 72 -13.70 -11.49 24.85
C GLU A 72 -13.72 -11.63 23.32
N MET A 73 -14.83 -12.10 22.75
CA MET A 73 -15.01 -12.22 21.30
C MET A 73 -15.01 -10.88 20.59
N ASP A 74 -15.64 -9.85 21.16
CA ASP A 74 -15.59 -8.47 20.66
C ASP A 74 -14.15 -7.94 20.54
N LYS A 75 -13.30 -8.21 21.55
CA LYS A 75 -11.87 -7.86 21.50
C LYS A 75 -11.10 -8.66 20.45
N PHE A 76 -11.41 -9.95 20.31
CA PHE A 76 -10.78 -10.79 19.30
C PHE A 76 -11.17 -10.35 17.89
N GLU A 77 -12.44 -10.00 17.67
CA GLU A 77 -12.95 -9.45 16.42
C GLU A 77 -12.19 -8.16 16.05
N CYS A 78 -12.00 -7.26 17.02
CA CYS A 78 -11.22 -6.04 16.82
C CYS A 78 -9.76 -6.33 16.39
N LEU A 79 -9.13 -7.37 16.94
CA LEU A 79 -7.79 -7.81 16.50
C LEU A 79 -7.80 -8.36 15.06
N VAL A 80 -8.83 -9.14 14.70
CA VAL A 80 -9.01 -9.65 13.33
C VAL A 80 -9.17 -8.50 12.34
N GLN A 81 -10.03 -7.53 12.66
CA GLN A 81 -10.20 -6.34 11.84
C GLN A 81 -8.89 -5.57 11.67
N ALA A 82 -8.16 -5.33 12.76
CA ALA A 82 -6.86 -4.64 12.70
C ALA A 82 -5.89 -5.38 11.76
N HIS A 83 -5.79 -6.70 11.87
CA HIS A 83 -4.96 -7.51 10.98
C HIS A 83 -5.41 -7.42 9.51
N GLU A 84 -6.72 -7.51 9.23
CA GLU A 84 -7.24 -7.35 7.87
C GLU A 84 -6.94 -5.96 7.30
N TYR A 85 -7.06 -4.91 8.11
CA TYR A 85 -6.71 -3.55 7.68
C TYR A 85 -5.22 -3.40 7.41
N GLU A 86 -4.36 -4.00 8.23
CA GLU A 86 -2.92 -4.06 7.97
C GLU A 86 -2.62 -4.81 6.66
N GLN A 87 -3.29 -5.93 6.39
CA GLN A 87 -3.15 -6.63 5.11
C GLN A 87 -3.65 -5.79 3.92
N LYS A 88 -4.86 -5.21 4.01
CA LYS A 88 -5.48 -4.37 2.97
C LYS A 88 -4.68 -3.11 2.67
N THR A 89 -4.07 -2.52 3.69
CA THR A 89 -3.16 -1.37 3.55
C THR A 89 -1.72 -1.78 3.27
N PHE A 90 -1.45 -3.08 3.13
CA PHE A 90 -0.13 -3.67 2.95
C PHE A 90 0.89 -3.13 3.99
N GLY A 91 0.41 -2.90 5.21
CA GLY A 91 1.15 -2.41 6.37
C GLY A 91 1.43 -0.90 6.38
N LYS A 92 0.84 -0.09 5.48
CA LYS A 92 1.00 1.39 5.54
C LYS A 92 0.57 1.96 6.89
N LYS A 93 -0.46 1.39 7.50
CA LYS A 93 -0.85 1.70 8.88
C LYS A 93 -0.37 0.58 9.77
N ASP A 94 0.49 0.93 10.72
CA ASP A 94 0.77 0.08 11.86
C ASP A 94 -0.41 0.23 12.83
N LEU A 95 -1.12 -0.87 13.10
CA LEU A 95 -2.22 -0.92 14.06
C LEU A 95 -1.79 -1.68 15.32
N SER A 96 -0.50 -1.60 15.66
CA SER A 96 0.07 -2.20 16.86
C SER A 96 -0.61 -1.71 18.15
N GLU A 97 -1.25 -0.53 18.16
CA GLU A 97 -1.98 -0.06 19.34
C GLU A 97 -3.08 -1.04 19.79
N PHE A 98 -3.69 -1.80 18.87
CA PHE A 98 -4.74 -2.76 19.17
C PHE A 98 -4.21 -4.05 19.83
N GLN A 99 -2.91 -4.33 19.76
CA GLN A 99 -2.33 -5.59 20.28
C GLN A 99 -2.44 -5.72 21.80
N GLY A 100 -2.64 -4.61 22.52
CA GLY A 100 -2.93 -4.63 23.96
C GLY A 100 -4.23 -5.37 24.33
N LEU A 101 -5.12 -5.66 23.36
CA LEU A 101 -6.33 -6.46 23.56
C LEU A 101 -6.02 -7.93 23.84
N LEU A 102 -4.89 -8.46 23.37
CA LEU A 102 -4.46 -9.86 23.60
C LEU A 102 -4.44 -10.21 25.10
N ALA A 103 -3.95 -9.29 25.94
CA ALA A 103 -3.87 -9.48 27.39
C ALA A 103 -5.24 -9.52 28.09
N LYS A 104 -6.33 -9.19 27.38
CA LYS A 104 -7.71 -9.15 27.88
C LYS A 104 -8.56 -10.33 27.41
N ILE A 105 -7.94 -11.31 26.74
CA ILE A 105 -8.55 -12.57 26.31
C ILE A 105 -8.01 -13.66 27.25
N HIS A 106 -8.90 -14.39 27.92
CA HIS A 106 -8.55 -15.29 29.02
C HIS A 106 -9.05 -16.72 28.83
N SER A 107 -10.10 -16.89 28.03
CA SER A 107 -10.64 -18.18 27.70
C SER A 107 -9.68 -18.99 26.82
N ASN A 108 -9.57 -20.29 27.11
CA ASN A 108 -8.56 -21.16 26.50
C ASN A 108 -8.65 -21.18 24.97
N GLU A 109 -9.87 -21.31 24.44
CA GLU A 109 -10.13 -21.36 23.00
C GLU A 109 -9.77 -20.03 22.33
N ALA A 110 -10.20 -18.91 22.90
CA ALA A 110 -9.95 -17.59 22.35
C ALA A 110 -8.46 -17.22 22.41
N THR A 111 -7.76 -17.58 23.48
CA THR A 111 -6.30 -17.39 23.59
C THR A 111 -5.57 -18.11 22.47
N GLN A 112 -5.94 -19.36 22.15
CA GLN A 112 -5.31 -20.10 21.05
C GLN A 112 -5.53 -19.43 19.69
N TRP A 113 -6.74 -18.91 19.44
CA TRP A 113 -7.03 -18.17 18.21
C TRP A 113 -6.26 -16.85 18.14
N ALA A 114 -6.23 -16.10 19.25
CA ALA A 114 -5.52 -14.84 19.36
C ALA A 114 -4.00 -15.01 19.16
N GLU A 115 -3.40 -16.05 19.73
CA GLU A 115 -1.99 -16.40 19.50
C GLU A 115 -1.72 -16.81 18.04
N SER A 116 -2.66 -17.53 17.41
CA SER A 116 -2.54 -17.89 16.00
C SER A 116 -2.56 -16.65 15.10
N LEU A 117 -3.52 -15.75 15.33
CA LEU A 117 -3.64 -14.49 14.61
C LEU A 117 -2.40 -13.60 14.82
N TYR A 118 -1.90 -13.53 16.06
CA TYR A 118 -0.68 -12.79 16.37
C TYR A 118 0.53 -13.32 15.59
N ARG A 119 0.71 -14.65 15.53
CA ARG A 119 1.79 -15.25 14.71
C ARG A 119 1.64 -14.95 13.23
N GLU A 120 0.41 -15.03 12.69
CA GLU A 120 0.15 -14.69 11.28
C GLU A 120 0.49 -13.22 10.98
N ARG A 121 0.14 -12.31 11.90
CA ARG A 121 0.51 -10.91 11.83
C ARG A 121 2.03 -10.71 11.84
N GLU A 122 2.74 -11.33 12.78
CA GLU A 122 4.21 -11.23 12.87
C GLU A 122 4.87 -11.79 11.62
N ASP A 123 4.39 -12.92 11.08
CA ASP A 123 4.89 -13.47 9.82
C ASP A 123 4.65 -12.51 8.64
N HIS A 124 3.49 -11.87 8.58
CA HIS A 124 3.17 -10.86 7.58
C HIS A 124 4.12 -9.65 7.67
N LEU A 125 4.37 -9.14 8.89
CA LEU A 125 5.31 -8.03 9.13
C LEU A 125 6.75 -8.43 8.83
N ALA A 126 7.20 -9.59 9.27
CA ALA A 126 8.54 -10.11 9.02
C ALA A 126 8.80 -10.34 7.52
N ARG A 127 7.80 -10.84 6.78
CA ARG A 127 7.87 -10.93 5.31
C ARG A 127 8.04 -9.55 4.69
N ARG A 128 7.35 -8.53 5.20
CA ARG A 128 7.51 -7.15 4.73
C ARG A 128 8.90 -6.59 5.05
N GLU A 129 9.43 -6.83 6.24
CA GLU A 129 10.78 -6.36 6.60
C GLU A 129 11.88 -6.98 5.73
N LYS A 130 11.68 -8.23 5.30
CA LYS A 130 12.59 -8.95 4.40
C LYS A 130 12.47 -8.53 2.94
N ARG A 131 11.40 -7.86 2.53
CA ARG A 131 11.25 -7.42 1.14
C ARG A 131 12.31 -6.38 0.80
N LEU A 132 12.95 -6.56 -0.35
CA LEU A 132 13.84 -5.57 -0.94
C LEU A 132 13.09 -4.23 -1.10
N PRO A 133 13.54 -3.15 -0.44
CA PRO A 133 12.99 -1.81 -0.66
C PRO A 133 13.24 -1.33 -2.09
N ILE A 134 12.21 -0.83 -2.75
CA ILE A 134 12.26 -0.45 -4.16
C ILE A 134 12.15 1.06 -4.36
N ILE A 135 13.03 1.57 -5.22
CA ILE A 135 13.02 2.93 -5.75
C ILE A 135 12.64 2.86 -7.24
N PHE A 136 11.49 3.42 -7.59
CA PHE A 136 11.12 3.72 -8.97
C PHE A 136 11.76 5.04 -9.39
N ILE A 137 12.48 5.02 -10.51
CA ILE A 137 12.81 6.22 -11.27
C ILE A 137 11.86 6.24 -12.47
N ALA A 138 10.77 6.98 -12.30
CA ALA A 138 9.67 7.06 -13.26
C ALA A 138 9.71 8.38 -14.03
N GLY A 139 8.87 8.54 -15.06
CA GLY A 139 8.85 9.72 -15.94
C GLY A 139 9.22 9.36 -17.38
N ASP A 140 9.97 10.23 -18.05
CA ASP A 140 10.42 9.95 -19.42
C ASP A 140 11.28 8.67 -19.47
N PRO A 141 10.92 7.65 -20.27
CA PRO A 141 11.60 6.36 -20.24
C PRO A 141 13.10 6.43 -20.54
N VAL A 142 13.55 7.37 -21.38
CA VAL A 142 14.96 7.49 -21.77
C VAL A 142 15.74 8.20 -20.68
N ALA A 143 15.24 9.33 -20.19
CA ALA A 143 15.88 10.09 -19.12
C ALA A 143 15.94 9.27 -17.82
N SER A 144 14.83 8.64 -17.43
CA SER A 144 14.75 7.82 -16.22
C SER A 144 15.72 6.65 -16.23
N ASP A 145 15.89 5.96 -17.36
CA ASP A 145 16.83 4.82 -17.46
C ASP A 145 18.30 5.25 -17.35
N LYS A 146 18.65 6.39 -17.96
CA LYS A 146 19.98 6.98 -17.85
C LYS A 146 20.30 7.44 -16.43
N ILE A 147 19.36 8.14 -15.79
CA ILE A 147 19.49 8.59 -14.40
C ILE A 147 19.62 7.38 -13.48
N ALA A 148 18.77 6.36 -13.64
CA ALA A 148 18.85 5.13 -12.86
C ALA A 148 20.20 4.43 -13.01
N SER A 149 20.71 4.33 -14.23
CA SER A 149 22.04 3.77 -14.50
C SER A 149 23.15 4.57 -13.79
N HIS A 150 23.06 5.90 -13.80
CA HIS A 150 24.02 6.77 -13.13
C HIS A 150 23.95 6.62 -11.60
N VAL A 151 22.75 6.71 -11.02
CA VAL A 151 22.52 6.57 -9.57
C VAL A 151 22.96 5.20 -9.08
N SER A 152 22.64 4.13 -9.82
CA SER A 152 23.07 2.77 -9.53
C SER A 152 24.58 2.66 -9.39
N ARG A 153 25.34 3.27 -10.32
CA ARG A 153 26.80 3.26 -10.29
C ARG A 153 27.35 4.05 -9.10
N GLU A 154 26.85 5.27 -8.89
CA GLU A 154 27.37 6.16 -7.83
C GLU A 154 27.03 5.64 -6.42
N LEU A 155 25.86 5.01 -6.25
CA LEU A 155 25.40 4.49 -4.96
C LEU A 155 25.66 2.98 -4.78
N SER A 156 26.23 2.31 -5.79
CA SER A 156 26.46 0.86 -5.80
C SER A 156 25.21 0.03 -5.50
N LEU A 157 24.06 0.43 -6.07
CA LEU A 157 22.77 -0.24 -5.90
C LEU A 157 22.41 -1.06 -7.15
N PRO A 158 21.76 -2.23 -7.01
CA PRO A 158 21.26 -2.99 -8.16
C PRO A 158 20.21 -2.18 -8.93
N HIS A 159 20.28 -2.28 -10.26
CA HIS A 159 19.38 -1.58 -11.19
C HIS A 159 18.72 -2.55 -12.16
N ILE A 160 17.40 -2.51 -12.21
CA ILE A 160 16.55 -3.25 -13.15
C ILE A 160 15.96 -2.25 -14.15
N SER A 161 16.42 -2.32 -15.39
CA SER A 161 15.82 -1.60 -16.52
C SER A 161 14.74 -2.48 -17.14
N MET A 162 13.46 -2.15 -16.94
CA MET A 162 12.37 -2.99 -17.43
C MET A 162 12.31 -3.07 -18.95
N ASN A 163 12.64 -1.98 -19.65
CA ASN A 163 12.75 -1.99 -21.10
C ASN A 163 13.81 -3.00 -21.58
N LYS A 164 14.99 -3.01 -20.95
CA LYS A 164 16.06 -3.95 -21.26
C LYS A 164 15.63 -5.40 -20.98
N ARG A 165 15.01 -5.64 -19.82
CA ARG A 165 14.56 -6.98 -19.42
C ARG A 165 13.48 -7.55 -20.32
N LEU A 166 12.51 -6.74 -20.73
CA LEU A 166 11.49 -7.17 -21.70
C LEU A 166 12.12 -7.53 -23.05
N HIS A 167 13.10 -6.76 -23.54
CA HIS A 167 13.82 -7.08 -24.77
C HIS A 167 14.66 -8.38 -24.65
N GLU A 168 15.34 -8.60 -23.52
CA GLU A 168 16.06 -9.84 -23.24
C GLU A 168 15.09 -11.04 -23.21
N LYS A 169 13.98 -10.92 -22.49
CA LYS A 169 12.94 -11.97 -22.38
C LYS A 169 12.21 -12.25 -23.69
N ALA A 170 12.12 -11.29 -24.61
CA ALA A 170 11.59 -11.50 -25.95
C ALA A 170 12.45 -12.45 -26.80
N HIS A 171 13.75 -12.52 -26.52
CA HIS A 171 14.73 -13.34 -27.25
C HIS A 171 15.14 -14.61 -26.50
N ASP A 172 14.69 -14.77 -25.26
CA ASP A 172 14.93 -15.93 -24.42
C ASP A 172 13.94 -17.05 -24.75
N VAL A 173 14.35 -18.03 -25.56
CA VAL A 173 13.48 -19.15 -25.99
C VAL A 173 13.03 -20.04 -24.83
N GLU A 174 13.72 -20.02 -23.71
CA GLU A 174 13.34 -20.79 -22.51
C GLU A 174 12.27 -20.05 -21.69
N TYR A 175 12.11 -18.73 -21.89
CA TYR A 175 11.10 -17.96 -21.21
C TYR A 175 9.72 -18.20 -21.84
N ARG A 176 8.81 -18.82 -21.09
CA ARG A 176 7.47 -19.24 -21.54
C ARG A 176 6.71 -18.21 -22.38
N HIS A 177 6.82 -16.92 -22.06
CA HIS A 177 6.07 -15.85 -22.69
C HIS A 177 6.88 -15.04 -23.73
N HIS A 178 8.08 -15.50 -24.11
CA HIS A 178 8.98 -14.77 -25.01
C HIS A 178 8.32 -14.36 -26.33
N GLY A 179 7.51 -15.25 -26.93
CA GLY A 179 6.82 -14.98 -28.19
C GLY A 179 5.76 -13.87 -28.09
N ILE A 180 5.08 -13.77 -26.94
CA ILE A 180 4.08 -12.72 -26.70
C ILE A 180 4.79 -11.37 -26.57
N ILE A 181 5.83 -11.30 -25.71
CA ILE A 181 6.61 -10.08 -25.50
C ILE A 181 7.24 -9.63 -26.83
N LYS A 182 7.87 -10.55 -27.57
CA LYS A 182 8.46 -10.25 -28.87
C LYS A 182 7.44 -9.67 -29.85
N ASN A 183 6.27 -10.29 -29.98
CA ASN A 183 5.23 -9.80 -30.87
C ASN A 183 4.67 -8.43 -30.45
N CYS A 184 4.59 -8.14 -29.14
CA CYS A 184 4.22 -6.80 -28.67
C CYS A 184 5.29 -5.77 -29.05
N LEU A 185 6.57 -6.04 -28.76
CA LEU A 185 7.67 -5.13 -29.06
C LEU A 185 7.83 -4.88 -30.56
N ASP A 186 7.78 -5.93 -31.39
CA ASP A 186 7.92 -5.84 -32.85
C ASP A 186 6.78 -5.02 -33.50
N LYS A 187 5.60 -4.99 -32.87
CA LYS A 187 4.41 -4.27 -33.35
C LYS A 187 4.14 -2.96 -32.62
N GLU A 188 5.02 -2.57 -31.70
CA GLU A 188 4.86 -1.40 -30.84
C GLU A 188 3.54 -1.41 -30.03
N PHE A 189 3.11 -2.60 -29.60
CA PHE A 189 1.99 -2.77 -28.67
C PHE A 189 2.47 -2.81 -27.22
N ASP A 190 1.61 -2.38 -26.31
CA ASP A 190 1.87 -2.53 -24.88
C ASP A 190 1.93 -4.00 -24.49
N VAL A 191 2.92 -4.35 -23.67
CA VAL A 191 3.01 -5.67 -23.05
C VAL A 191 2.00 -5.70 -21.90
N PRO A 192 1.16 -6.75 -21.77
CA PRO A 192 0.19 -6.85 -20.69
C PRO A 192 0.82 -6.64 -19.31
N ALA A 193 0.18 -5.84 -18.45
CA ALA A 193 0.69 -5.48 -17.13
C ALA A 193 1.06 -6.71 -16.28
N SER A 194 0.26 -7.77 -16.35
CA SER A 194 0.52 -9.04 -15.66
C SER A 194 1.84 -9.70 -16.06
N LEU A 195 2.23 -9.63 -17.34
CA LEU A 195 3.50 -10.16 -17.83
C LEU A 195 4.67 -9.24 -17.49
N VAL A 196 4.48 -7.91 -17.53
CA VAL A 196 5.50 -6.94 -17.10
C VAL A 196 5.84 -7.16 -15.63
N VAL A 197 4.81 -7.32 -14.78
CA VAL A 197 4.98 -7.56 -13.34
C VAL A 197 5.58 -8.94 -13.07
N GLU A 198 5.22 -9.99 -13.82
CA GLU A 198 5.87 -11.31 -13.69
C GLU A 198 7.37 -11.26 -14.02
N VAL A 199 7.75 -10.55 -15.10
CA VAL A 199 9.17 -10.34 -15.40
C VAL A 199 9.85 -9.59 -14.27
N LEU A 200 9.23 -8.51 -13.78
CA LEU A 200 9.81 -7.69 -12.72
C LEU A 200 9.96 -8.46 -11.40
N GLU A 201 8.99 -9.28 -11.01
CA GLU A 201 9.02 -10.12 -9.81
C GLU A 201 10.21 -11.09 -9.83
N ASN A 202 10.47 -11.72 -10.98
CA ASN A 202 11.63 -12.60 -11.16
C ASN A 202 12.95 -11.85 -11.01
N GLU A 203 13.04 -10.63 -11.55
CA GLU A 203 14.24 -9.80 -11.47
C GLU A 203 14.49 -9.29 -10.04
N ILE A 204 13.43 -8.90 -9.31
CA ILE A 204 13.52 -8.50 -7.90
C ILE A 204 14.00 -9.69 -7.05
N THR A 205 13.46 -10.89 -7.30
CA THR A 205 13.87 -12.11 -6.59
C THR A 205 15.36 -12.43 -6.80
N ALA A 206 15.89 -12.13 -7.99
CA ALA A 206 17.30 -12.36 -8.30
C ALA A 206 18.27 -11.42 -7.55
N ILE A 207 17.78 -10.28 -7.05
CA ILE A 207 18.55 -9.31 -6.27
C ILE A 207 18.10 -9.25 -4.81
N ASP A 208 17.37 -10.27 -4.35
CA ASP A 208 16.91 -10.35 -2.97
C ASP A 208 18.09 -10.39 -1.98
N GLY A 209 17.94 -9.76 -0.81
CA GLY A 209 19.01 -9.57 0.17
C GLY A 209 19.91 -8.35 -0.04
N GLN A 210 19.69 -7.56 -1.09
CA GLN A 210 20.30 -6.23 -1.24
C GLN A 210 19.62 -5.20 -0.32
N SER A 211 20.27 -4.06 -0.08
CA SER A 211 19.70 -3.02 0.79
C SER A 211 18.57 -2.23 0.13
N TRP A 212 18.69 -1.98 -1.18
CA TRP A 212 17.73 -1.26 -2.02
C TRP A 212 17.81 -1.74 -3.48
N GLY A 213 16.70 -1.69 -4.22
CA GLY A 213 16.64 -1.93 -5.66
C GLY A 213 16.14 -0.72 -6.43
N ILE A 214 16.83 -0.35 -7.51
CA ILE A 214 16.39 0.72 -8.42
C ILE A 214 15.71 0.08 -9.62
N ILE A 215 14.52 0.58 -9.99
CA ILE A 215 13.78 0.15 -11.17
C ILE A 215 13.51 1.37 -12.05
N SER A 216 13.80 1.25 -13.35
CA SER A 216 13.46 2.25 -14.38
C SER A 216 12.60 1.64 -15.48
N GLY A 217 11.88 2.51 -16.21
CA GLY A 217 10.95 2.08 -17.26
C GLY A 217 9.71 1.37 -16.72
N PHE A 218 9.41 1.56 -15.43
CA PHE A 218 8.27 1.03 -14.72
C PHE A 218 7.98 1.89 -13.47
N PRO A 219 6.70 2.04 -13.07
CA PRO A 219 5.49 1.74 -13.85
C PRO A 219 5.30 2.75 -14.98
N ASN A 220 4.71 2.33 -16.10
CA ASN A 220 4.39 3.21 -17.24
C ASN A 220 2.91 3.64 -17.27
N ASP A 221 2.06 2.93 -16.53
CA ASP A 221 0.63 3.21 -16.42
C ASP A 221 0.08 2.75 -15.05
N THR A 222 -1.19 3.07 -14.80
CA THR A 222 -1.88 2.73 -13.55
C THR A 222 -2.16 1.24 -13.38
N GLU A 223 -2.28 0.48 -14.47
CA GLU A 223 -2.56 -0.96 -14.43
C GLU A 223 -1.33 -1.74 -13.98
N GLN A 224 -0.15 -1.38 -14.51
CA GLN A 224 1.15 -1.90 -14.08
C GLN A 224 1.40 -1.64 -12.60
N LEU A 225 1.14 -0.42 -12.14
CA LEU A 225 1.29 -0.07 -10.72
C LEU A 225 0.35 -0.92 -9.85
N ALA A 226 -0.94 -0.98 -10.18
CA ALA A 226 -1.91 -1.74 -9.41
C ALA A 226 -1.58 -3.25 -9.35
N GLU A 227 -1.12 -3.83 -10.46
CA GLU A 227 -0.73 -5.24 -10.52
C GLU A 227 0.54 -5.51 -9.69
N PHE A 228 1.51 -4.59 -9.70
CA PHE A 228 2.71 -4.69 -8.86
C PHE A 228 2.39 -4.59 -7.37
N GLU A 229 1.53 -3.64 -6.98
CA GLU A 229 1.10 -3.47 -5.59
C GLU A 229 0.37 -4.71 -5.07
N LYS A 230 -0.43 -5.34 -5.94
CA LYS A 230 -1.18 -6.55 -5.65
C LYS A 230 -0.30 -7.79 -5.56
N LYS A 231 0.65 -7.98 -6.47
CA LYS A 231 1.43 -9.23 -6.60
C LYS A 231 2.79 -9.19 -5.89
N VAL A 232 3.47 -8.06 -5.94
CA VAL A 232 4.87 -7.95 -5.49
C VAL A 232 4.95 -7.20 -4.17
N GLN A 233 4.69 -5.89 -4.17
CA GLN A 233 4.69 -5.06 -2.96
C GLN A 233 4.05 -3.70 -3.20
N ASN A 234 3.41 -3.14 -2.15
CA ASN A 234 2.74 -1.84 -2.22
C ASN A 234 3.59 -0.66 -1.72
N SER A 235 4.69 -0.91 -1.00
CA SER A 235 5.55 0.17 -0.51
C SER A 235 6.70 0.39 -1.50
N ASN A 236 6.63 1.48 -2.25
CA ASN A 236 7.67 1.92 -3.16
C ASN A 236 7.99 3.41 -2.95
N CYS A 237 9.19 3.80 -3.35
CA CYS A 237 9.62 5.20 -3.34
C CYS A 237 9.73 5.63 -4.80
N THR A 238 9.07 6.72 -5.18
CA THR A 238 9.06 7.18 -6.57
C THR A 238 9.80 8.50 -6.68
N PHE A 239 10.84 8.50 -7.50
CA PHE A 239 11.51 9.71 -7.96
C PHE A 239 11.09 9.95 -9.41
N TYR A 240 10.23 10.92 -9.61
CA TYR A 240 9.63 11.23 -10.90
C TYR A 240 10.48 12.26 -11.64
N VAL A 241 11.04 11.87 -12.78
CA VAL A 241 11.93 12.72 -13.58
C VAL A 241 11.12 13.62 -14.49
N GLU A 242 11.18 14.93 -14.23
CA GLU A 242 10.71 15.97 -15.14
C GLU A 242 11.90 16.56 -15.91
N TYR A 243 12.04 16.17 -17.17
CA TYR A 243 13.04 16.71 -18.07
C TYR A 243 12.41 17.72 -19.04
N PRO A 244 13.02 18.87 -19.37
CA PRO A 244 12.33 19.88 -20.14
C PRO A 244 12.05 19.41 -21.57
N PRO A 245 10.90 19.80 -22.16
CA PRO A 245 10.78 19.81 -23.61
C PRO A 245 11.78 20.84 -24.10
N HIS A 246 12.69 20.47 -25.02
CA HIS A 246 13.57 21.33 -25.84
C HIS A 246 15.03 20.83 -25.84
N THR A 247 15.25 19.71 -26.51
CA THR A 247 16.33 19.65 -27.50
C THR A 247 15.70 19.43 -28.86
N ASP A 248 16.29 20.06 -29.86
CA ASP A 248 15.77 20.25 -31.21
C ASP A 248 15.78 18.95 -32.02
N ASP A 249 14.98 17.96 -31.60
CA ASP A 249 14.74 16.75 -32.37
C ASP A 249 13.25 16.63 -32.72
N GLN A 250 12.87 17.30 -33.81
CA GLN A 250 11.56 17.14 -34.43
C GLN A 250 11.23 15.67 -34.78
N ARG A 251 12.19 14.73 -34.72
CA ARG A 251 11.94 13.29 -34.91
C ARG A 251 11.25 12.60 -33.73
N GLN A 252 11.46 13.04 -32.49
CA GLN A 252 10.83 12.41 -31.32
C GLN A 252 9.40 12.90 -31.10
N LYS A 253 9.10 14.17 -31.40
CA LYS A 253 7.72 14.69 -31.37
C LYS A 253 6.82 13.96 -32.37
N SER A 254 7.31 13.53 -33.52
CA SER A 254 6.51 12.71 -34.46
C SER A 254 6.20 11.30 -33.95
N SER A 255 7.05 10.70 -33.11
CA SER A 255 6.80 9.39 -32.50
C SER A 255 5.86 9.49 -31.30
N ILE A 256 6.02 10.52 -30.46
CA ILE A 256 5.17 10.77 -29.28
C ILE A 256 3.76 11.25 -29.70
N LEU A 257 3.66 12.12 -30.70
CA LEU A 257 2.37 12.58 -31.25
C LEU A 257 1.68 11.49 -32.12
N GLY A 258 2.45 10.53 -32.64
CA GLY A 258 1.94 9.33 -33.30
C GLY A 258 1.35 8.31 -32.31
N LYS A 259 1.96 8.15 -31.13
CA LYS A 259 1.48 7.28 -30.03
C LYS A 259 0.15 7.74 -29.43
N ALA A 260 -0.09 9.06 -29.37
CA ALA A 260 -1.34 9.63 -28.88
C ALA A 260 -2.58 9.28 -29.73
N LYS A 261 -2.43 8.72 -30.93
CA LYS A 261 -3.58 8.35 -31.78
C LYS A 261 -4.22 7.01 -31.42
N ASN A 262 -3.55 6.13 -30.66
CA ASN A 262 -4.02 4.76 -30.44
C ASN A 262 -4.07 4.29 -28.97
N THR A 263 -3.68 5.10 -27.99
CA THR A 263 -3.72 4.71 -26.57
C THR A 263 -4.91 5.35 -25.85
N TRP A 264 -5.93 4.55 -25.53
CA TRP A 264 -6.95 4.90 -24.52
C TRP A 264 -6.30 4.79 -23.14
N GLY A 265 -5.57 5.82 -22.71
CA GLY A 265 -4.88 5.86 -21.43
C GLY A 265 -5.07 7.21 -20.70
N PRO A 266 -4.96 7.25 -19.37
CA PRO A 266 -5.04 8.49 -18.61
C PRO A 266 -3.94 9.48 -19.02
N SER A 267 -4.19 10.78 -18.82
CA SER A 267 -3.19 11.80 -19.14
C SER A 267 -1.93 11.63 -18.27
N PRO A 268 -0.74 12.05 -18.75
CA PRO A 268 0.50 12.01 -17.95
C PRO A 268 0.36 12.69 -16.57
N ALA A 269 -0.44 13.76 -16.50
CA ALA A 269 -0.75 14.45 -15.25
C ALA A 269 -1.59 13.59 -14.29
N HIS A 270 -2.58 12.86 -14.81
CA HIS A 270 -3.36 11.93 -13.98
C HIS A 270 -2.48 10.79 -13.46
N PHE A 271 -1.63 10.21 -14.32
CA PHE A 271 -0.73 9.13 -13.91
C PHE A 271 0.26 9.60 -12.83
N LYS A 272 0.85 10.80 -12.98
CA LYS A 272 1.70 11.41 -11.96
C LYS A 272 0.98 11.54 -10.61
N ASN A 273 -0.26 12.02 -10.59
CA ASN A 273 -1.05 12.13 -9.36
C ASN A 273 -1.34 10.77 -8.72
N VAL A 274 -1.53 9.71 -9.53
CA VAL A 274 -1.69 8.35 -9.02
C VAL A 274 -0.39 7.85 -8.38
N LEU A 275 0.77 8.10 -9.01
CA LEU A 275 2.07 7.77 -8.42
C LEU A 275 2.31 8.51 -7.10
N GLU A 276 2.02 9.81 -7.06
CA GLU A 276 2.17 10.63 -5.86
C GLU A 276 1.27 10.15 -4.71
N SER A 277 0.02 9.78 -5.01
CA SER A 277 -0.90 9.29 -3.98
C SER A 277 -0.60 7.86 -3.51
N SER A 278 0.05 7.03 -4.33
CA SER A 278 0.38 5.66 -3.94
C SER A 278 1.75 5.52 -3.26
N ALA A 279 2.78 6.26 -3.71
CA ALA A 279 4.14 6.07 -3.22
C ALA A 279 4.29 6.41 -1.73
N ALA A 280 5.15 5.67 -1.02
CA ALA A 280 5.51 5.98 0.37
C ALA A 280 6.38 7.25 0.47
N HIS A 281 7.12 7.54 -0.61
CA HIS A 281 7.86 8.78 -0.85
C HIS A 281 7.70 9.15 -2.31
N PHE A 282 7.35 10.40 -2.60
CA PHE A 282 7.28 10.93 -3.96
C PHE A 282 8.10 12.21 -4.04
N GLU A 283 9.04 12.26 -4.97
CA GLU A 283 9.86 13.44 -5.23
C GLU A 283 10.01 13.66 -6.72
N VAL A 284 9.91 14.92 -7.15
CA VAL A 284 10.14 15.31 -8.54
C VAL A 284 11.59 15.71 -8.71
N ILE A 285 12.29 15.08 -9.67
CA ILE A 285 13.66 15.39 -10.05
C ILE A 285 13.64 16.18 -11.36
N GLY A 286 14.18 17.40 -11.32
CA GLY A 286 14.11 18.35 -12.42
C GLY A 286 12.81 19.15 -12.40
N SER A 287 12.82 20.36 -12.94
CA SER A 287 11.75 21.38 -12.85
C SER A 287 11.71 22.17 -11.55
N THR A 288 12.51 23.25 -11.49
CA THR A 288 12.04 24.50 -10.89
C THR A 288 11.71 25.45 -12.03
N VAL A 289 10.58 26.16 -11.94
CA VAL A 289 10.08 27.12 -12.94
C VAL A 289 11.12 28.22 -13.26
N ASP A 290 12.18 28.34 -12.46
CA ASP A 290 13.20 29.37 -12.50
C ASP A 290 14.58 28.94 -13.05
N GLN A 291 14.77 27.71 -13.57
CA GLN A 291 16.08 27.27 -14.11
C GLN A 291 16.00 26.68 -15.53
N PRO A 292 16.17 27.51 -16.57
CA PRO A 292 15.98 27.11 -17.98
C PRO A 292 17.14 26.32 -18.60
N THR A 293 18.21 25.98 -17.87
CA THR A 293 19.40 25.31 -18.42
C THR A 293 20.02 24.30 -17.45
N MET A 294 19.28 23.24 -17.12
CA MET A 294 19.85 22.08 -16.44
C MET A 294 20.41 21.08 -17.47
N SER A 295 21.68 20.72 -17.35
CA SER A 295 22.24 19.63 -18.17
C SER A 295 21.79 18.26 -17.67
N GLU A 296 21.90 17.24 -18.54
CA GLU A 296 21.63 15.84 -18.16
C GLU A 296 22.50 15.37 -16.99
N MET A 297 23.75 15.85 -16.89
CA MET A 297 24.65 15.53 -15.78
C MET A 297 24.24 16.22 -14.47
N ASP A 298 23.73 17.46 -14.54
CA ASP A 298 23.23 18.15 -13.35
C ASP A 298 22.01 17.41 -12.77
N LEU A 299 21.14 16.91 -13.65
CA LEU A 299 19.98 16.13 -13.27
C LEU A 299 20.36 14.79 -12.63
N CYS A 300 21.36 14.10 -13.18
CA CYS A 300 21.93 12.91 -12.57
C CYS A 300 22.51 13.22 -11.17
N GLY A 301 23.22 14.34 -11.03
CA GLY A 301 23.77 14.79 -9.75
C GLY A 301 22.69 15.09 -8.71
N LEU A 302 21.60 15.77 -9.10
CA LEU A 302 20.44 15.98 -8.24
C LEU A 302 19.82 14.65 -7.79
N ALA A 303 19.60 13.72 -8.74
CA ALA A 303 19.03 12.42 -8.43
C ALA A 303 19.88 11.64 -7.42
N VAL A 304 21.20 11.60 -7.60
CA VAL A 304 22.13 10.95 -6.67
C VAL A 304 22.01 11.57 -5.28
N ASN A 305 22.02 12.90 -5.19
CA ASN A 305 21.94 13.58 -3.90
C ASN A 305 20.61 13.34 -3.18
N SER A 306 19.49 13.48 -3.88
CA SER A 306 18.15 13.24 -3.33
C SER A 306 17.97 11.81 -2.86
N ILE A 307 18.31 10.83 -3.71
CA ILE A 307 18.16 9.40 -3.38
C ILE A 307 19.10 9.01 -2.23
N LYS A 308 20.33 9.50 -2.22
CA LYS A 308 21.28 9.25 -1.11
C LYS A 308 20.78 9.82 0.20
N ALA A 309 20.26 11.05 0.21
CA ALA A 309 19.70 11.67 1.40
C ALA A 309 18.49 10.85 1.92
N PHE A 310 17.59 10.46 1.01
CA PHE A 310 16.44 9.63 1.34
C PHE A 310 16.83 8.29 1.97
N ILE A 311 17.76 7.55 1.35
CA ILE A 311 18.25 6.27 1.87
C ILE A 311 18.88 6.45 3.25
N THR A 312 19.69 7.49 3.45
CA THR A 312 20.38 7.74 4.72
C THR A 312 19.37 7.98 5.86
N VAL A 313 18.35 8.82 5.63
CA VAL A 313 17.27 9.07 6.60
C VAL A 313 16.44 7.81 6.86
N GLY A 314 16.17 7.01 5.84
CA GLY A 314 15.43 5.75 5.96
C GLY A 314 16.16 4.68 6.78
N VAL A 315 17.50 4.62 6.66
CA VAL A 315 18.34 3.73 7.47
C VAL A 315 18.38 4.17 8.93
N GLU A 316 18.52 5.47 9.20
CA GLU A 316 18.53 6.01 10.58
C GLU A 316 17.22 5.70 11.32
N LYS A 317 16.06 5.81 10.65
CA LYS A 317 14.75 5.48 11.22
C LYS A 317 14.53 3.99 11.51
N LYS A 318 15.28 3.09 10.87
CA LYS A 318 15.23 1.64 11.15
C LYS A 318 16.11 1.23 12.35
N VAL A 319 17.07 2.08 12.74
CA VAL A 319 18.05 1.79 13.81
C VAL A 319 17.70 2.48 15.14
N SER A 320 16.84 3.50 15.11
CA SER A 320 16.26 4.20 16.27
C SER A 320 15.00 3.53 16.79
#